data_AF-A0A8T7JMQ2-F1
#
_entry.id   AF-A0A8T7JMQ2-F1
#
_cell.length_a   1.000
_cell.length_b   1.000
_cell.length_c   1.000
_cell.angle_alpha   90.00
_cell.angle_beta   90.00
_cell.angle_gamma   90.00
#
_symmetry.space_group_name_H-M   'P 1'
#
loop_
_entity.id
_entity.type
_entity.pdbx_description
1 polymer ?
#
loop_
_entity_poly.entity_id
_entity_poly.type
_entity_poly.pdbx_seq_one_letter_code
_entity_poly.pdbx_strand_id
1 'polypeptide(L)'
;MKSIFVFFMCILATCVLARGLDYRLFQYPVDDAKKSADSAYPTFMAYVVGTNKERRIPGVDPKHMSVIKQKYRIKVMNEYRLYDDSEMDIEEKILLERYCTRYNRQLAISLGL
;
A
#
# COMPACT_ATOMS: atom_id res chain seq x y z
N MET A 1 -6.27 29.03 33.06
CA MET A 1 -7.06 28.63 31.86
C MET A 1 -6.27 28.76 30.56
N LYS A 2 -5.50 29.83 30.32
CA LYS A 2 -4.69 30.00 29.08
C LYS A 2 -3.69 28.86 28.83
N SER A 3 -3.03 28.33 29.86
CA SER A 3 -2.04 27.24 29.72
C SER A 3 -2.64 25.90 29.30
N ILE A 4 -3.90 25.63 29.66
CA ILE A 4 -4.61 24.40 29.26
C ILE A 4 -4.91 24.43 27.76
N PHE A 5 -5.31 25.60 27.24
CA PHE A 5 -5.58 25.79 25.82
C PHE A 5 -4.32 25.59 24.96
N VAL A 6 -3.17 26.10 25.42
CA VAL A 6 -1.88 25.90 24.75
C VAL A 6 -1.47 24.42 24.76
N PHE A 7 -1.69 23.71 25.87
CA PHE A 7 -1.40 22.27 25.96
C PHE A 7 -2.25 21.44 24.98
N PHE A 8 -3.55 21.71 24.87
CA PHE A 8 -4.41 21.06 23.88
C PHE A 8 -4.01 21.38 22.44
N MET A 9 -3.56 22.61 22.17
CA MET A 9 -3.03 22.99 20.85
C MET A 9 -1.76 22.21 20.47
N CYS A 10 -0.84 22.01 21.42
CA CYS A 10 0.38 21.24 21.18
C CYS A 10 0.09 19.76 20.90
N ILE A 11 -0.85 19.15 21.62
CA ILE A 11 -1.24 17.75 21.39
C ILE A 11 -1.84 17.59 19.99
N LEU A 12 -2.77 18.47 19.61
CA LEU A 12 -3.39 18.42 18.28
C LEU A 12 -2.37 18.62 17.15
N ALA A 13 -1.36 19.48 17.33
CA ALA A 13 -0.29 19.67 16.35
C ALA A 13 0.58 18.41 16.14
N THR A 14 0.85 17.64 17.20
CA THR A 14 1.62 16.39 17.09
C THR A 14 0.85 15.26 16.39
N CYS A 15 -0.48 15.20 16.53
CA CYS A 15 -1.29 14.19 15.88
C CYS A 15 -1.36 14.36 14.34
N VAL A 16 -1.22 15.58 13.83
CA VAL A 16 -1.28 15.88 12.38
C VAL A 16 -0.03 15.40 11.63
N LEU A 17 1.08 15.18 12.35
CA LEU A 17 2.35 14.70 11.77
C LEU A 17 2.43 13.17 11.60
N ALA A 18 1.40 12.43 12.02
CA ALA A 18 1.33 10.98 11.81
C ALA A 18 0.96 10.65 10.34
N ARG A 19 1.86 10.98 9.41
CA ARG A 19 1.84 10.47 8.04
C ARG A 19 2.49 9.09 8.05
N GLY A 20 1.67 8.06 8.21
CA GLY A 20 2.11 6.68 8.26
C GLY A 20 1.12 5.73 7.62
N LEU A 21 1.51 4.47 7.51
CA LEU A 21 0.68 3.43 6.95
C LEU A 21 -0.52 3.14 7.87
N ASP A 22 -1.75 3.17 7.34
CA ASP A 22 -2.91 2.70 8.10
C ASP A 22 -2.95 1.16 8.08
N TYR A 23 -2.41 0.56 9.13
CA TYR A 23 -2.35 -0.89 9.32
C TYR A 23 -3.69 -1.62 9.23
N ARG A 24 -4.82 -0.92 9.45
CA ARG A 24 -6.16 -1.51 9.37
C ARG A 24 -6.50 -1.96 7.95
N LEU A 25 -5.90 -1.35 6.94
CA LEU A 25 -6.14 -1.67 5.53
C LEU A 25 -5.47 -2.98 5.07
N PHE A 26 -4.61 -3.59 5.90
CA PHE A 26 -3.74 -4.70 5.49
C PHE A 26 -4.18 -6.07 6.07
N GLN A 27 -5.43 -6.18 6.52
CA GLN A 27 -5.88 -7.36 7.28
C GLN A 27 -6.34 -8.53 6.41
N TYR A 28 -6.99 -8.29 5.26
CA TYR A 28 -7.72 -9.33 4.51
C TYR A 28 -7.32 -9.40 3.02
N PRO A 29 -6.05 -9.65 2.68
CA PRO A 29 -5.55 -9.56 1.30
C PRO A 29 -6.28 -10.46 0.30
N VAL A 30 -6.75 -11.63 0.73
CA VAL A 30 -7.45 -12.59 -0.16
C VAL A 30 -8.86 -12.10 -0.49
N ASP A 31 -9.60 -11.59 0.50
CA ASP A 31 -10.96 -11.10 0.29
C ASP A 31 -10.95 -9.78 -0.48
N ASP A 32 -9.97 -8.92 -0.21
CA ASP A 32 -9.76 -7.69 -0.97
C ASP A 32 -9.44 -7.98 -2.45
N ALA A 33 -8.67 -9.03 -2.72
CA ALA A 33 -8.34 -9.45 -4.09
C ALA A 33 -9.57 -9.99 -4.83
N LYS A 34 -10.41 -10.80 -4.16
CA LYS A 34 -11.68 -11.28 -4.73
C LYS A 34 -12.61 -10.12 -5.09
N LYS A 35 -12.81 -9.17 -4.17
CA LYS A 35 -13.59 -7.95 -4.43
C LYS A 35 -13.06 -7.14 -5.61
N SER A 36 -11.74 -7.07 -5.79
CA SER A 36 -11.11 -6.38 -6.92
C SER A 36 -11.31 -7.12 -8.24
N ALA A 37 -11.26 -8.45 -8.22
CA ALA A 37 -11.54 -9.28 -9.40
C ALA A 37 -12.99 -9.10 -9.90
N ASP A 38 -13.95 -8.94 -8.97
CA ASP A 38 -15.36 -8.69 -9.29
C ASP A 38 -15.65 -7.25 -9.76
N SER A 39 -14.66 -6.36 -9.68
CA SER A 39 -14.83 -4.96 -10.08
C SER A 39 -14.68 -4.78 -11.60
N ALA A 40 -15.28 -3.72 -12.14
CA ALA A 40 -15.12 -3.35 -13.55
C ALA A 40 -13.66 -3.04 -13.93
N TYR A 41 -12.81 -2.70 -12.94
CA TYR A 41 -11.41 -2.33 -13.16
C TYR A 41 -10.50 -2.99 -12.11
N PRO A 42 -10.18 -4.28 -12.27
CA PRO A 42 -9.29 -4.98 -11.35
C PRO A 42 -7.96 -4.26 -11.20
N THR A 43 -7.53 -4.11 -9.94
CA THR A 43 -6.38 -3.28 -9.58
C THR A 43 -5.35 -4.11 -8.81
N PHE A 44 -4.13 -4.18 -9.32
CA PHE A 44 -2.99 -4.80 -8.64
C PHE A 44 -2.40 -3.87 -7.58
N MET A 45 -1.85 -4.46 -6.53
CA MET A 45 -1.24 -3.72 -5.43
C MET A 45 0.27 -3.65 -5.59
N ALA A 46 0.81 -2.45 -5.42
CA ALA A 46 2.23 -2.16 -5.41
C ALA A 46 2.60 -1.43 -4.13
N TYR A 47 3.89 -1.40 -3.84
CA TYR A 47 4.43 -0.50 -2.82
C TYR A 47 5.80 0.01 -3.26
N VAL A 48 6.17 1.16 -2.73
CA VAL A 48 7.43 1.84 -3.04
C VAL A 48 8.48 1.50 -2.00
N VAL A 49 9.71 1.20 -2.42
CA VAL A 49 10.83 0.96 -1.51
C VAL A 49 11.99 1.92 -1.79
N GLY A 50 12.56 2.44 -0.70
CA GLY A 50 13.78 3.22 -0.74
C GLY A 50 13.62 4.60 -1.40
N THR A 51 14.73 5.32 -1.46
CA THR A 51 14.82 6.69 -1.99
C THR A 51 14.65 6.75 -3.52
N ASN A 52 14.93 5.66 -4.23
CA ASN A 52 14.75 5.57 -5.68
C ASN A 52 13.28 5.42 -6.11
N LYS A 53 12.35 5.36 -5.15
CA LYS A 53 10.89 5.31 -5.37
C LYS A 53 10.46 4.17 -6.29
N GLU A 54 11.18 3.04 -6.24
CA GLU A 54 10.91 1.88 -7.08
C GLU A 54 9.60 1.20 -6.66
N ARG A 55 8.67 1.03 -7.61
CA ARG A 55 7.38 0.35 -7.39
C ARG A 55 7.55 -1.16 -7.52
N ARG A 56 7.37 -1.87 -6.41
CA ARG A 56 7.40 -3.33 -6.36
C ARG A 56 5.98 -3.89 -6.46
N ILE A 57 5.78 -4.86 -7.34
CA ILE A 57 4.52 -5.61 -7.53
C ILE A 57 4.80 -7.09 -7.24
N PRO A 58 4.91 -7.49 -5.96
CA PRO A 58 5.30 -8.85 -5.61
C PRO A 58 4.14 -9.84 -5.86
N GLY A 59 4.46 -11.13 -5.91
CA GLY A 59 3.46 -12.20 -6.04
C GLY A 59 2.91 -12.43 -7.45
N VAL A 60 3.45 -11.75 -8.46
CA VAL A 60 3.09 -11.90 -9.86
C VAL A 60 4.19 -12.67 -10.60
N ASP A 61 3.81 -13.64 -11.45
CA ASP A 61 4.76 -14.31 -12.34
C ASP A 61 5.35 -13.30 -13.35
N PRO A 62 6.68 -13.21 -13.51
CA PRO A 62 7.33 -12.30 -14.45
C PRO A 62 6.73 -12.31 -15.86
N LYS A 63 6.22 -13.46 -16.34
CA LYS A 63 5.59 -13.57 -17.67
C LYS A 63 4.32 -12.71 -17.82
N HIS A 64 3.60 -12.47 -16.74
CA HIS A 64 2.37 -11.65 -16.74
C HIS A 64 2.63 -10.18 -16.43
N MET A 65 3.85 -9.83 -16.00
CA MET A 65 4.18 -8.47 -15.56
C MET A 65 3.91 -7.42 -16.65
N SER A 66 4.22 -7.73 -17.90
CA SER A 66 3.96 -6.83 -19.04
C SER A 66 2.46 -6.59 -19.23
N VAL A 67 1.67 -7.66 -19.25
CA VAL A 67 0.19 -7.60 -19.38
C VAL A 67 -0.42 -6.82 -18.22
N ILE A 68 0.07 -7.04 -17.00
CA ILE A 68 -0.40 -6.35 -15.80
C ILE A 68 -0.16 -4.85 -15.90
N LYS A 69 1.06 -4.45 -16.28
CA LYS A 69 1.41 -3.02 -16.44
C LYS A 69 0.66 -2.33 -17.57
N GLN A 70 0.24 -3.05 -18.61
CA GLN A 70 -0.44 -2.47 -19.76
C GLN A 70 -1.97 -2.45 -19.62
N LYS A 71 -2.56 -3.51 -19.05
CA LYS A 71 -4.02 -3.72 -19.06
C LYS A 71 -4.70 -3.36 -17.75
N TYR A 72 -3.99 -3.43 -16.62
CA TYR A 72 -4.60 -3.31 -15.29
C TYR A 72 -4.12 -2.08 -14.56
N ARG A 73 -4.94 -1.61 -13.62
CA ARG A 73 -4.56 -0.52 -12.72
C ARG A 73 -3.58 -1.04 -11.68
N ILE A 74 -2.69 -0.16 -11.23
CA ILE A 74 -1.74 -0.45 -10.16
C ILE A 74 -1.93 0.61 -9.08
N LYS A 75 -2.29 0.20 -7.87
CA LYS A 75 -2.43 1.07 -6.71
C LYS A 75 -1.20 0.93 -5.82
N VAL A 76 -0.59 2.05 -5.46
CA VAL A 76 0.55 2.09 -4.53
C VAL A 76 0.02 2.25 -3.11
N MET A 77 0.30 1.29 -2.24
CA MET A 77 -0.27 1.23 -0.88
C MET A 77 0.30 2.29 0.06
N ASN A 78 1.56 2.67 -0.15
CA ASN A 78 2.29 3.68 0.61
C ASN A 78 2.57 4.93 -0.24
N GLU A 79 1.55 5.41 -0.97
CA GLU A 79 1.68 6.54 -1.90
C GLU A 79 2.25 7.80 -1.27
N TYR A 80 1.97 8.05 0.02
CA TYR A 80 2.53 9.20 0.74
C TYR A 80 4.07 9.23 0.69
N ARG A 81 4.72 8.07 0.54
CA ARG A 81 6.18 7.96 0.38
C ARG A 81 6.70 8.41 -0.98
N LEU A 82 5.84 8.76 -1.94
CA LEU A 82 6.28 9.41 -3.17
C LEU A 82 6.83 10.82 -2.91
N TYR A 83 6.40 11.47 -1.83
CA TYR A 83 6.75 12.83 -1.46
C TYR A 83 7.59 12.89 -0.19
N ASP A 84 7.86 11.75 0.43
CA ASP A 84 8.66 11.61 1.63
C ASP A 84 10.01 10.98 1.27
N ASP A 85 11.07 11.55 1.80
CA ASP A 85 12.44 11.05 1.62
C ASP A 85 12.89 10.19 2.82
N SER A 86 11.98 9.89 3.76
CA SER A 86 12.24 9.01 4.90
C SER A 86 12.44 7.55 4.50
N GLU A 87 13.34 6.88 5.22
CA GLU A 87 13.51 5.43 5.09
C GLU A 87 12.25 4.68 5.55
N MET A 88 12.01 3.54 4.91
CA MET A 88 10.91 2.66 5.27
C MET A 88 11.34 1.73 6.39
N ASP A 89 10.56 1.71 7.47
CA ASP A 89 10.76 0.76 8.55
C ASP A 89 10.66 -0.70 8.06
N ILE A 90 11.46 -1.58 8.64
CA ILE A 90 11.55 -2.99 8.22
C ILE A 90 10.21 -3.69 8.42
N GLU A 91 9.47 -3.38 9.49
CA GLU A 91 8.18 -4.01 9.75
C GLU A 91 7.14 -3.56 8.72
N GLU A 92 7.11 -2.26 8.39
CA GLU A 92 6.27 -1.71 7.32
C GLU A 92 6.56 -2.41 5.99
N LYS A 93 7.85 -2.59 5.65
CA LYS A 93 8.28 -3.29 4.43
C LYS A 93 7.80 -4.73 4.40
N ILE A 94 7.97 -5.47 5.50
CA ILE A 94 7.55 -6.88 5.61
C ILE A 94 6.04 -6.99 5.47
N LEU A 95 5.28 -6.09 6.10
CA LEU A 95 3.83 -6.06 6.00
C LEU A 95 3.38 -5.82 4.56
N LEU A 96 3.91 -4.78 3.91
CA LEU A 96 3.58 -4.42 2.54
C LEU A 96 3.92 -5.56 1.56
N GLU A 97 5.10 -6.16 1.68
CA GLU A 97 5.51 -7.31 0.87
C GLU A 97 4.54 -8.49 1.06
N ARG A 98 4.20 -8.85 2.31
CA ARG A 98 3.30 -9.97 2.61
C ARG A 98 1.89 -9.74 2.09
N TYR A 99 1.34 -8.55 2.34
CA TYR A 99 -0.01 -8.19 1.89
C TYR A 99 -0.08 -8.19 0.36
N CYS A 100 0.80 -7.43 -0.31
CA CYS A 100 0.79 -7.33 -1.77
C CYS A 100 1.04 -8.69 -2.42
N THR A 101 1.92 -9.53 -1.86
CA THR A 101 2.16 -10.88 -2.40
C THR A 101 0.91 -11.75 -2.36
N ARG A 102 0.22 -11.81 -1.21
CA ARG A 102 -0.99 -12.63 -1.07
C ARG A 102 -2.13 -12.10 -1.94
N TYR A 103 -2.32 -10.79 -1.94
CA TYR A 103 -3.32 -10.10 -2.75
C TYR A 103 -3.11 -10.36 -4.24
N ASN A 104 -1.91 -10.06 -4.76
CA ASN A 104 -1.63 -10.12 -6.19
C ASN A 104 -1.66 -11.55 -6.73
N ARG A 105 -1.21 -12.54 -5.93
CA ARG A 105 -1.36 -13.96 -6.28
C ARG A 105 -2.82 -14.34 -6.43
N GLN A 106 -3.64 -13.98 -5.44
CA GLN A 106 -5.07 -14.29 -5.48
C GLN A 106 -5.76 -13.59 -6.65
N LEU A 107 -5.43 -12.32 -6.91
CA LEU A 107 -6.00 -11.57 -8.02
C LEU A 107 -5.59 -12.18 -9.36
N ALA A 108 -4.32 -12.54 -9.54
CA ALA A 108 -3.85 -13.20 -10.76
C ALA A 108 -4.62 -14.51 -11.02
N ILE A 109 -4.77 -15.35 -9.99
CA ILE A 109 -5.59 -16.58 -10.06
C ILE A 109 -7.03 -16.27 -10.46
N SER A 110 -7.68 -15.30 -9.82
CA SER A 110 -9.06 -14.93 -10.13
C SER A 110 -9.24 -14.38 -11.55
N LEU A 111 -8.19 -13.80 -12.13
CA LEU A 111 -8.20 -13.25 -13.50
C LEU A 111 -7.69 -14.24 -14.56
N GLY A 112 -7.29 -15.46 -14.17
CA GLY A 112 -6.73 -16.46 -15.09
C GLY A 112 -5.34 -16.09 -15.63
N LEU A 113 -4.53 -15.39 -14.82
CA LEU A 113 -3.13 -15.07 -15.09
C LEU A 113 -2.22 -16.05 -14.33
#